data_AF-A0A140NU43-F1
#
_entry.id   AF-A0A140NU43-F1
#
_cell.length_a   1.000
_cell.length_b   1.000
_cell.length_c   1.000
_cell.angle_alpha   90.00
_cell.angle_beta   90.00
_cell.angle_gamma   90.00
#
_symmetry.space_group_name_H-M   'P 1'
#
loop_
_entity.id
_entity.type
_entity.pdbx_description
1 polymer ?
#
loop_
_entity_poly.entity_id
_entity_poly.type
_entity_poly.pdbx_seq_one_letter_code
_entity_poly.pdbx_strand_id
1 'polypeptide(L)'
;MDDFSPADLKTILHSKRANMYYLEHCRVMQKDGRVLYFTEAKNENLYFNIPIANTTVLLLGTGTSITQAAMRMLSQAGVLVGFCGGGGTPLYMSTEVEWLTPQSEYRPTEYLQGWMRFWFDDKKRLAAAKTLQRSRISYLQKTWQSSRELQNEGFIYNDTLIQNALETFHTRTEAADDPQTLLLTEAQLTKALYKYAANNTGQKNFTRQHQAMDKANAFLNHGNYLAYGLAASCLWVLGIPHGFAVMHGKTRRGALVFDVADLIKDAIVLPWSFICAKEGASEQEFRQQILQSFIDNHALDFLFDTVKTIALQTGSEQQIQEPKL
;
A
#
# COMPACT_ATOMS: atom_id res chain seq x y z
N MET A 1 -26.15 8.76 -25.66
CA MET A 1 -25.64 8.52 -24.30
C MET A 1 -24.82 9.73 -23.98
N ASP A 2 -25.33 10.59 -23.11
CA ASP A 2 -24.54 11.73 -22.64
C ASP A 2 -23.43 11.15 -21.76
N ASP A 3 -22.20 11.20 -22.27
CA ASP A 3 -21.03 10.77 -21.52
C ASP A 3 -20.84 11.72 -20.33
N PHE A 4 -20.89 11.18 -19.12
CA PHE A 4 -20.54 11.90 -17.90
C PHE A 4 -19.14 12.50 -18.06
N SER A 5 -19.03 13.83 -17.95
CA SER A 5 -17.74 14.51 -17.96
C SER A 5 -17.04 14.26 -16.62
N PRO A 6 -15.71 14.07 -16.58
CA PRO A 6 -14.94 14.05 -15.34
C PRO A 6 -15.21 15.28 -14.43
N ALA A 7 -15.65 16.40 -15.02
CA ALA A 7 -16.05 17.62 -14.31
C ALA A 7 -17.37 17.50 -13.52
N ASP A 8 -18.23 16.52 -13.82
CA ASP A 8 -19.54 16.33 -13.17
C ASP A 8 -19.43 15.60 -11.82
N LEU A 9 -18.27 15.02 -11.52
CA LEU A 9 -17.98 14.40 -10.24
C LEU A 9 -17.42 15.46 -9.29
N LYS A 10 -18.10 15.71 -8.15
CA LYS A 10 -17.50 16.42 -7.01
C LYS A 10 -16.19 15.70 -6.66
N THR A 11 -15.08 16.32 -7.03
CA THR A 11 -13.79 15.64 -7.08
C THR A 11 -13.21 15.62 -5.67
N ILE A 12 -13.39 14.50 -4.97
CA ILE A 12 -12.65 14.24 -3.74
C ILE A 12 -11.17 14.10 -4.13
N LEU A 13 -10.31 14.89 -3.48
CA LEU A 13 -8.86 14.77 -3.67
C LEU A 13 -8.47 13.30 -3.52
N HIS A 14 -7.67 12.75 -4.43
CA HIS A 14 -7.36 11.30 -4.46
C HIS A 14 -6.86 10.79 -3.10
N SER A 15 -6.08 11.58 -2.37
CA SER A 15 -5.56 11.20 -1.05
C SER A 15 -6.61 11.21 0.07
N LYS A 16 -7.76 11.84 -0.14
CA LYS A 16 -8.89 11.92 0.80
C LYS A 16 -10.01 10.92 0.49
N ARG A 17 -9.82 10.07 -0.52
CA ARG A 17 -10.75 8.98 -0.81
C ARG A 17 -10.69 7.93 0.29
N ALA A 18 -11.85 7.53 0.79
CA ALA A 18 -11.96 6.64 1.95
C ALA A 18 -12.10 5.16 1.57
N ASN A 19 -12.52 4.85 0.34
CA ASN A 19 -12.94 3.49 0.01
C ASN A 19 -11.88 2.71 -0.77
N MET A 20 -11.70 1.46 -0.35
CA MET A 20 -11.03 0.44 -1.13
C MET A 20 -11.82 -0.86 -0.99
N TYR A 21 -12.03 -1.55 -2.11
CA TYR A 21 -12.84 -2.75 -2.17
C TYR A 21 -11.96 -3.95 -2.42
N TYR A 22 -12.17 -5.02 -1.65
CA TYR A 22 -11.72 -6.37 -1.96
C TYR A 22 -12.96 -7.21 -2.22
N LEU A 23 -13.10 -7.69 -3.45
CA LEU A 23 -14.29 -8.43 -3.88
C LEU A 23 -13.93 -9.85 -4.30
N GLU A 24 -14.79 -10.79 -3.94
CA GLU A 24 -14.77 -12.18 -4.39
C GLU A 24 -16.18 -12.61 -4.78
N HIS A 25 -16.27 -13.64 -5.63
CA HIS A 25 -17.52 -14.29 -6.03
C HIS A 25 -18.60 -13.31 -6.52
N CYS A 26 -18.20 -12.32 -7.33
CA CYS A 26 -19.09 -11.26 -7.79
C CYS A 26 -18.80 -10.81 -9.22
N ARG A 27 -19.76 -10.11 -9.82
CA ARG A 27 -19.62 -9.51 -11.16
C ARG A 27 -19.68 -7.99 -11.04
N VAL A 28 -18.61 -7.31 -11.44
CA VAL A 28 -18.53 -5.84 -11.47
C VAL A 28 -19.00 -5.33 -12.83
N MET A 29 -20.02 -4.49 -12.84
CA MET A 29 -20.67 -4.03 -14.07
C MET A 29 -21.19 -2.60 -13.96
N GLN A 30 -21.40 -1.98 -15.12
CA GLN A 30 -22.15 -0.74 -15.23
C GLN A 30 -23.64 -1.07 -15.30
N LYS A 31 -24.46 -0.40 -14.48
CA LYS A 31 -25.91 -0.44 -14.57
C LYS A 31 -26.47 0.92 -14.16
N ASP A 32 -27.42 1.45 -14.94
CA ASP A 32 -28.09 2.74 -14.70
C ASP A 32 -27.10 3.88 -14.41
N GLY A 33 -26.05 3.99 -15.24
CA GLY A 33 -25.02 5.03 -15.10
C GLY A 33 -24.12 4.90 -13.87
N ARG A 34 -24.17 3.78 -13.14
CA ARG A 34 -23.37 3.54 -11.93
C ARG A 34 -22.52 2.28 -12.09
N VAL A 35 -21.40 2.24 -11.37
CA VAL A 35 -20.62 1.01 -11.20
C VAL A 35 -21.13 0.30 -9.95
N LEU A 36 -21.44 -0.99 -10.09
CA LEU A 36 -21.90 -1.83 -8.99
C LEU A 36 -21.23 -3.22 -9.07
N TYR A 37 -21.32 -3.97 -7.98
CA TYR A 37 -21.03 -5.40 -7.99
C TYR A 37 -22.28 -6.22 -7.65
N PHE A 38 -22.40 -7.34 -8.33
CA PHE A 38 -23.51 -8.28 -8.23
C PHE A 38 -23.02 -9.59 -7.61
N THR A 39 -23.74 -10.10 -6.62
CA THR A 39 -23.49 -11.43 -6.04
C THR A 39 -24.75 -12.30 -6.13
N GLU A 40 -24.57 -13.56 -6.49
CA GLU A 40 -25.65 -14.56 -6.47
C GLU A 40 -25.81 -15.11 -5.05
N ALA A 41 -26.92 -14.80 -4.39
CA ALA A 41 -27.34 -15.52 -3.19
C ALA A 41 -28.38 -16.58 -3.57
N LYS A 42 -28.52 -17.63 -2.74
CA LYS A 42 -29.40 -18.77 -3.03
C LYS A 42 -30.82 -18.39 -3.44
N ASN A 43 -31.34 -17.28 -2.92
CA ASN A 43 -32.73 -16.87 -3.12
C ASN A 43 -32.89 -15.48 -3.73
N GLU A 44 -31.86 -14.64 -3.75
CA GLU A 44 -31.96 -13.26 -4.24
C GLU A 44 -30.67 -12.77 -4.89
N ASN A 45 -30.85 -11.90 -5.88
CA ASN A 45 -29.79 -11.19 -6.58
C ASN A 45 -29.46 -9.90 -5.83
N LEU A 46 -28.24 -9.79 -5.28
CA LEU A 46 -27.83 -8.62 -4.51
C LEU A 46 -26.96 -7.71 -5.37
N TYR A 47 -27.32 -6.42 -5.40
CA TYR A 47 -26.59 -5.37 -6.12
C TYR A 47 -26.07 -4.34 -5.13
N PHE A 48 -24.77 -4.07 -5.19
CA PHE A 48 -24.10 -3.14 -4.28
C PHE A 48 -23.39 -2.04 -5.06
N ASN A 49 -23.70 -0.79 -4.74
CA ASN A 49 -23.14 0.38 -5.42
C ASN A 49 -21.65 0.58 -5.06
N ILE A 50 -20.83 0.91 -6.05
CA ILE A 50 -19.44 1.35 -5.85
C ILE A 50 -19.37 2.87 -6.10
N PRO A 51 -19.20 3.71 -5.05
CA PRO A 51 -19.10 5.16 -5.19
C PRO A 51 -17.72 5.55 -5.74
N ILE A 52 -17.53 5.42 -7.05
CA ILE A 52 -16.22 5.55 -7.74
C ILE A 52 -15.46 6.85 -7.44
N ALA A 53 -16.15 7.96 -7.16
CA ALA A 53 -15.51 9.23 -6.79
C ALA A 53 -14.77 9.19 -5.43
N ASN A 54 -15.20 8.31 -4.53
CA ASN A 54 -14.61 8.12 -3.20
C ASN A 54 -13.80 6.81 -3.10
N THR A 55 -13.57 6.12 -4.22
CA THR A 55 -12.84 4.84 -4.25
C THR A 55 -11.44 5.05 -4.80
N THR A 56 -10.45 4.49 -4.13
CA THR A 56 -9.04 4.55 -4.57
C THR A 56 -8.70 3.31 -5.40
N VAL A 57 -9.08 2.14 -4.90
CA VAL A 57 -8.70 0.84 -5.49
C VAL A 57 -9.86 -0.16 -5.42
N LEU A 58 -9.95 -0.99 -6.46
CA LEU A 58 -10.78 -2.19 -6.53
C LEU A 58 -9.88 -3.42 -6.74
N LEU A 59 -9.82 -4.29 -5.73
CA LEU A 59 -9.15 -5.58 -5.78
C LEU A 59 -10.17 -6.68 -6.13
N LEU A 60 -9.87 -7.44 -7.16
CA LEU A 60 -10.70 -8.51 -7.71
C LEU A 60 -10.02 -9.86 -7.45
N GLY A 61 -10.54 -10.58 -6.46
CA GLY A 61 -10.06 -11.90 -6.03
C GLY A 61 -10.80 -13.06 -6.71
N THR A 62 -10.95 -14.17 -5.99
CA THR A 62 -11.49 -15.42 -6.55
C THR A 62 -12.91 -15.25 -7.06
N GLY A 63 -13.22 -15.84 -8.22
CA GLY A 63 -14.60 -15.87 -8.75
C GLY A 63 -15.15 -14.50 -9.14
N THR A 64 -14.27 -13.55 -9.48
CA THR A 64 -14.67 -12.22 -9.94
C THR A 64 -14.68 -12.10 -11.46
N SER A 65 -15.48 -11.16 -11.96
CA SER A 65 -15.36 -10.66 -13.34
C SER A 65 -15.71 -9.17 -13.40
N ILE A 66 -15.23 -8.48 -14.43
CA ILE A 66 -15.51 -7.06 -14.65
C ILE A 66 -15.78 -6.79 -16.14
N THR A 67 -16.77 -5.94 -16.41
CA THR A 67 -17.10 -5.53 -17.79
C THR A 67 -16.25 -4.34 -18.26
N GLN A 68 -16.05 -4.22 -19.57
CA GLN A 68 -15.37 -3.06 -20.17
C GLN A 68 -16.06 -1.73 -19.80
N ALA A 69 -17.40 -1.72 -19.74
CA ALA A 69 -18.17 -0.54 -19.38
C ALA A 69 -17.88 -0.06 -17.95
N ALA A 70 -17.72 -0.99 -17.00
CA ALA A 70 -17.28 -0.66 -15.65
C ALA A 70 -15.83 -0.13 -15.65
N MET A 71 -14.92 -0.77 -16.39
CA MET A 71 -13.53 -0.30 -16.52
C MET A 71 -13.44 1.13 -17.06
N ARG A 72 -14.28 1.50 -18.03
CA ARG A 72 -14.34 2.87 -18.57
C ARG A 72 -14.68 3.89 -17.47
N MET A 73 -15.74 3.65 -16.72
CA MET A 73 -16.16 4.53 -15.62
C MET A 73 -15.13 4.61 -14.49
N LEU A 74 -14.55 3.47 -14.11
CA LEU A 74 -13.49 3.41 -13.08
C LEU A 74 -12.25 4.19 -13.52
N SER A 75 -11.85 4.06 -14.79
CA SER A 75 -10.71 4.79 -15.38
C SER A 75 -10.93 6.29 -15.36
N GLN A 76 -12.11 6.77 -15.77
CA GLN A 76 -12.48 8.20 -15.74
C GLN A 76 -12.46 8.77 -14.32
N ALA A 77 -12.81 7.94 -13.32
CA ALA A 77 -12.73 8.33 -11.92
C ALA A 77 -11.33 8.14 -11.30
N GLY A 78 -10.33 7.67 -12.05
CA GLY A 78 -8.99 7.41 -11.52
C GLY A 78 -8.92 6.28 -10.49
N VAL A 79 -9.84 5.31 -10.55
CA VAL A 79 -9.82 4.12 -9.68
C VAL A 79 -8.92 3.06 -10.29
N LEU A 80 -7.94 2.58 -9.52
CA LEU A 80 -7.11 1.44 -9.94
C LEU A 80 -7.88 0.14 -9.77
N VAL A 81 -7.73 -0.77 -10.73
CA VAL A 81 -8.27 -2.13 -10.64
C VAL A 81 -7.12 -3.12 -10.59
N GLY A 82 -7.09 -3.98 -9.58
CA GLY A 82 -6.08 -5.01 -9.40
C GLY A 82 -6.70 -6.40 -9.37
N PHE A 83 -6.19 -7.33 -10.15
CA PHE A 83 -6.53 -8.76 -10.01
C PHE A 83 -5.56 -9.44 -9.06
N CYS A 84 -6.06 -10.18 -8.07
CA CYS A 84 -5.26 -10.87 -7.06
C CYS A 84 -5.75 -12.31 -6.85
N GLY A 85 -4.95 -13.13 -6.16
CA GLY A 85 -5.43 -14.44 -5.71
C GLY A 85 -6.41 -14.33 -4.54
N GLY A 86 -7.06 -15.45 -4.22
CA GLY A 86 -7.98 -15.57 -3.09
C GLY A 86 -7.26 -15.72 -1.76
N GLY A 87 -7.88 -15.24 -0.68
CA GLY A 87 -7.36 -15.41 0.69
C GLY A 87 -5.97 -14.79 0.89
N GLY A 88 -5.61 -13.79 0.10
CA GLY A 88 -4.29 -13.15 0.13
C GLY A 88 -3.15 -14.03 -0.39
N THR A 89 -3.46 -14.99 -1.27
CA THR A 89 -2.44 -15.73 -2.04
C THR A 89 -2.07 -14.98 -3.33
N PRO A 90 -0.82 -15.11 -3.81
CA PRO A 90 -0.40 -14.48 -5.06
C PRO A 90 -1.24 -14.89 -6.27
N LEU A 91 -1.47 -13.96 -7.20
CA LEU A 91 -2.04 -14.28 -8.51
C LEU A 91 -1.09 -15.14 -9.34
N TYR A 92 -1.58 -16.17 -10.04
CA TYR A 92 -0.74 -17.03 -10.89
C TYR A 92 -0.10 -16.32 -12.10
N MET A 93 -0.73 -15.26 -12.61
CA MET A 93 -0.26 -14.48 -13.77
C MET A 93 0.51 -13.21 -13.38
N SER A 94 0.77 -12.99 -12.09
CA SER A 94 1.54 -11.83 -11.60
C SER A 94 2.35 -12.19 -10.35
N THR A 95 3.03 -11.22 -9.74
CA THR A 95 3.80 -11.45 -8.52
C THR A 95 2.93 -11.46 -7.27
N GLU A 96 1.89 -10.62 -7.24
CA GLU A 96 0.83 -10.61 -6.21
C GLU A 96 -0.48 -10.09 -6.82
N VAL A 97 -0.43 -8.87 -7.35
CA VAL A 97 -1.55 -8.17 -7.98
C VAL A 97 -1.18 -7.72 -9.38
N GLU A 98 -2.02 -8.03 -10.37
CA GLU A 98 -1.91 -7.44 -11.70
C GLU A 98 -2.73 -6.16 -11.78
N TRP A 99 -2.06 -5.02 -11.97
CA TRP A 99 -2.68 -3.70 -11.94
C TRP A 99 -3.08 -3.20 -13.33
N LEU A 100 -4.37 -2.92 -13.50
CA LEU A 100 -4.91 -2.15 -14.61
C LEU A 100 -4.97 -0.67 -14.19
N THR A 101 -4.06 0.12 -14.72
CA THR A 101 -3.94 1.55 -14.39
C THR A 101 -4.59 2.43 -15.47
N PRO A 102 -5.37 3.46 -15.10
CA PRO A 102 -5.97 4.37 -16.06
C PRO A 102 -4.91 5.04 -16.96
N GLN A 103 -5.13 5.04 -18.28
CA GLN A 103 -4.16 5.56 -19.27
C GLN A 103 -4.60 6.89 -19.91
N SER A 104 -5.90 7.17 -19.96
CA SER A 104 -6.44 8.39 -20.56
C SER A 104 -6.41 9.60 -19.62
N GLU A 105 -6.05 9.39 -18.36
CA GLU A 105 -5.91 10.43 -17.34
C GLU A 105 -4.44 10.84 -17.24
N TYR A 106 -4.03 11.86 -18.00
CA TYR A 106 -2.63 12.32 -18.02
C TYR A 106 -2.12 12.65 -16.61
N ARG A 107 -0.88 12.23 -16.32
CA ARG A 107 -0.24 12.37 -15.00
C ARG A 107 0.87 13.43 -15.06
N PRO A 108 1.18 14.08 -13.92
CA PRO A 108 2.33 14.99 -13.83
C PRO A 108 3.61 14.28 -14.23
N THR A 109 4.48 14.96 -14.97
CA THR A 109 5.72 14.37 -15.48
C THR A 109 6.93 14.66 -14.60
N GLU A 110 6.86 15.68 -13.74
CA GLU A 110 8.01 16.13 -12.94
C GLU A 110 8.53 15.03 -11.99
N TYR A 111 7.65 14.22 -11.40
CA TYR A 111 8.04 13.16 -10.49
C TYR A 111 8.68 11.98 -11.22
N LEU A 112 8.16 11.61 -12.41
CA LEU A 112 8.79 10.61 -13.27
C LEU A 112 10.18 11.06 -13.70
N GLN A 113 10.31 12.29 -14.19
CA GLN A 113 11.60 12.86 -14.58
C GLN A 113 12.58 12.87 -13.40
N GLY A 114 12.12 13.29 -12.22
CA GLY A 114 12.88 13.23 -10.97
C GLY A 114 13.35 11.82 -10.63
N TRP A 115 12.45 10.83 -10.71
CA TRP A 115 12.78 9.43 -10.46
C TRP A 115 13.86 8.92 -11.42
N MET A 116 13.73 9.23 -12.72
CA MET A 116 14.66 8.76 -13.75
C MET A 116 16.05 9.39 -13.65
N ARG A 117 16.18 10.60 -13.07
CA ARG A 117 17.48 11.26 -12.85
C ARG A 117 18.40 10.48 -11.92
N PHE A 118 17.86 9.66 -11.03
CA PHE A 118 18.66 8.93 -10.05
C PHE A 118 18.60 7.41 -10.20
N TRP A 119 17.55 6.86 -10.79
CA TRP A 119 17.29 5.42 -10.73
C TRP A 119 18.38 4.55 -11.37
N PHE A 120 19.01 5.05 -12.44
CA PHE A 120 20.10 4.35 -13.14
C PHE A 120 21.46 4.44 -12.41
N ASP A 121 21.59 5.28 -11.38
CA ASP A 121 22.77 5.39 -10.54
C ASP A 121 22.58 4.54 -9.27
N ASP A 122 23.37 3.48 -9.13
CA ASP A 122 23.23 2.52 -8.03
C ASP A 122 23.43 3.17 -6.64
N LYS A 123 24.31 4.18 -6.52
CA LYS A 123 24.54 4.89 -5.25
C LYS A 123 23.35 5.78 -4.90
N LYS A 124 22.84 6.54 -5.86
CA LYS A 124 21.66 7.38 -5.63
C LYS A 124 20.40 6.55 -5.40
N ARG A 125 20.26 5.42 -6.09
CA ARG A 125 19.16 4.47 -5.86
C ARG A 125 19.23 3.87 -4.45
N LEU A 126 20.42 3.48 -3.97
CA LEU A 126 20.60 3.03 -2.60
C LEU A 126 20.28 4.15 -1.58
N ALA A 127 20.69 5.39 -1.85
CA ALA A 127 20.36 6.53 -1.00
C ALA A 127 18.83 6.74 -0.90
N ALA A 128 18.11 6.62 -2.02
CA ALA A 128 16.64 6.65 -2.04
C ALA A 128 16.04 5.50 -1.23
N ALA A 129 16.59 4.29 -1.33
CA ALA A 129 16.15 3.13 -0.55
C ALA A 129 16.35 3.34 0.97
N LYS A 130 17.49 3.92 1.39
CA LYS A 130 17.71 4.30 2.80
C LYS A 130 16.71 5.37 3.26
N THR A 131 16.38 6.34 2.40
CA THR A 131 15.35 7.35 2.71
C THR A 131 13.96 6.73 2.88
N LEU A 132 13.59 5.72 2.08
CA LEU A 132 12.35 4.95 2.34
C LEU A 132 12.38 4.27 3.70
N GLN A 133 13.47 3.59 4.06
CA GLN A 133 13.58 2.91 5.35
C GLN A 133 13.52 3.89 6.53
N ARG A 134 14.18 5.05 6.45
CA ARG A 134 14.05 6.11 7.47
C ARG A 134 12.62 6.62 7.59
N SER A 135 11.94 6.80 6.46
CA SER A 135 10.55 7.26 6.43
C SER A 135 9.60 6.22 7.04
N ARG A 136 9.80 4.92 6.76
CA ARG A 136 9.09 3.80 7.40
C ARG A 136 9.16 3.89 8.93
N ILE A 137 10.35 4.08 9.50
CA ILE A 137 10.52 4.15 10.96
C ILE A 137 9.88 5.41 11.53
N SER A 138 10.03 6.55 10.86
CA SER A 138 9.39 7.80 11.28
C SER A 138 7.85 7.66 11.32
N TYR A 139 7.27 6.99 10.33
CA TYR A 139 5.84 6.71 10.29
C TYR A 139 5.38 5.73 11.37
N LEU A 140 6.15 4.66 11.60
CA LEU A 140 5.90 3.71 12.69
C LEU A 140 5.90 4.42 14.05
N GLN A 141 6.92 5.23 14.31
CA GLN A 141 7.02 6.03 15.52
C GLN A 141 5.78 6.90 15.71
N LYS A 142 5.44 7.72 14.71
CA LYS A 142 4.29 8.63 14.78
C LYS A 142 2.98 7.86 15.04
N THR A 143 2.77 6.76 14.32
CA THR A 143 1.55 5.95 14.42
C THR A 143 1.40 5.31 15.79
N TRP A 144 2.43 4.63 16.30
CA TRP A 144 2.37 3.94 17.59
C TRP A 144 2.35 4.90 18.78
N GLN A 145 3.03 6.05 18.69
CA GLN A 145 3.02 7.06 19.76
C GLN A 145 1.69 7.84 19.84
N SER A 146 0.99 8.02 18.72
CA SER A 146 -0.28 8.77 18.71
C SER A 146 -1.51 7.89 18.93
N SER A 147 -1.44 6.58 18.68
CA SER A 147 -2.58 5.68 18.86
C SER A 147 -2.66 5.11 20.28
N ARG A 148 -3.67 5.59 21.03
CA ARG A 148 -4.00 5.06 22.36
C ARG A 148 -4.50 3.61 22.30
N GLU A 149 -5.22 3.26 21.24
CA GLU A 149 -5.72 1.88 21.03
C GLU A 149 -4.57 0.89 20.89
N LEU A 150 -3.58 1.21 20.04
CA LEU A 150 -2.38 0.38 19.88
C LEU A 150 -1.61 0.25 21.19
N GLN A 151 -1.46 1.34 21.94
CA GLN A 151 -0.78 1.31 23.24
C GLN A 151 -1.49 0.43 24.27
N ASN A 152 -2.82 0.47 24.32
CA ASN A 152 -3.61 -0.40 25.20
C ASN A 152 -3.47 -1.89 24.82
N GLU A 153 -3.24 -2.18 23.54
CA GLU A 153 -2.94 -3.51 23.02
C GLU A 153 -1.45 -3.92 23.14
N GLY A 154 -0.65 -3.10 23.84
CA GLY A 154 0.76 -3.37 24.11
C GLY A 154 1.73 -2.95 23.01
N PHE A 155 1.27 -2.28 21.94
CA PHE A 155 2.15 -1.77 20.88
C PHE A 155 2.76 -0.43 21.28
N ILE A 156 3.80 -0.50 22.12
CA ILE A 156 4.45 0.68 22.72
C ILE A 156 5.77 0.96 22.00
N TYR A 157 5.87 2.10 21.32
CA TYR A 157 7.09 2.47 20.59
C TYR A 157 8.35 2.55 21.47
N ASN A 158 8.21 3.10 22.68
CA ASN A 158 9.32 3.28 23.63
C ASN A 158 9.68 2.02 24.43
N ASP A 159 9.10 0.86 24.11
CA ASP A 159 9.48 -0.41 24.72
C ASP A 159 10.94 -0.74 24.42
N THR A 160 11.68 -1.19 25.44
CA THR A 160 13.11 -1.51 25.34
C THR A 160 13.41 -2.52 24.22
N LEU A 161 12.54 -3.51 24.00
CA LEU A 161 12.72 -4.50 22.92
C LEU A 161 12.61 -3.86 21.53
N ILE A 162 11.68 -2.92 21.37
CA ILE A 162 11.49 -2.17 20.12
C ILE A 162 12.65 -1.22 19.89
N GLN A 163 13.04 -0.43 20.90
CA GLN A 163 14.14 0.52 20.78
C GLN A 163 15.46 -0.18 20.43
N ASN A 164 15.78 -1.31 21.07
CA ASN A 164 16.99 -2.09 20.74
C ASN A 164 16.96 -2.62 19.29
N ALA A 165 15.79 -3.06 18.80
CA ALA A 165 15.63 -3.53 17.43
C ALA A 165 15.79 -2.38 16.41
N LEU A 166 15.24 -1.20 16.72
CA LEU A 166 15.34 0.01 15.89
C LEU A 166 16.76 0.57 15.87
N GLU A 167 17.48 0.59 16.99
CA GLU A 167 18.89 1.01 17.05
C GLU A 167 19.77 0.12 16.15
N THR A 168 19.57 -1.20 16.25
CA THR A 168 20.24 -2.17 15.37
C THR A 168 19.91 -1.93 13.90
N PHE A 169 18.62 -1.72 13.60
CA PHE A 169 18.15 -1.44 12.25
C PHE A 169 18.75 -0.15 11.68
N HIS A 170 18.77 0.95 12.44
CA HIS A 170 19.34 2.22 12.03
C HIS A 170 20.83 2.11 11.75
N THR A 171 21.59 1.54 12.69
CA THR A 171 23.04 1.36 12.55
C THR A 171 23.38 0.57 11.28
N ARG A 172 22.68 -0.54 11.03
CA ARG A 172 22.91 -1.39 9.87
C ARG A 172 22.42 -0.77 8.56
N THR A 173 21.31 -0.04 8.59
CA THR A 173 20.78 0.68 7.43
C THR A 173 21.75 1.75 6.96
N GLU A 174 22.34 2.53 7.87
CA GLU A 174 23.33 3.53 7.51
C GLU A 174 24.63 2.90 7.00
N ALA A 175 25.07 1.78 7.59
CA ALA A 175 26.25 1.05 7.15
C ALA A 175 26.05 0.20 5.87
N ALA A 176 24.82 0.02 5.37
CA ALA A 176 24.56 -0.81 4.20
C ALA A 176 25.13 -0.16 2.92
N ASP A 177 25.98 -0.89 2.19
CA ASP A 177 26.60 -0.42 0.95
C ASP A 177 25.87 -0.92 -0.32
N ASP A 178 24.86 -1.76 -0.13
CA ASP A 178 24.11 -2.37 -1.23
C ASP A 178 22.64 -2.68 -0.83
N PRO A 179 21.73 -2.82 -1.81
CA PRO A 179 20.32 -3.11 -1.54
C PRO A 179 20.04 -4.47 -0.87
N GLN A 180 20.90 -5.48 -1.08
CA GLN A 180 20.70 -6.81 -0.47
C GLN A 180 20.95 -6.76 1.04
N THR A 181 21.99 -6.06 1.47
CA THR A 181 22.25 -5.79 2.90
C THR A 181 21.09 -5.02 3.55
N LEU A 182 20.50 -4.07 2.81
CA LEU A 182 19.33 -3.33 3.28
C LEU A 182 18.10 -4.25 3.45
N LEU A 183 17.83 -5.14 2.49
CA LEU A 183 16.75 -6.13 2.57
C LEU A 183 16.94 -7.12 3.74
N LEU A 184 18.17 -7.55 4.02
CA LEU A 184 18.45 -8.42 5.18
C LEU A 184 18.20 -7.70 6.51
N THR A 185 18.59 -6.42 6.59
CA THR A 185 18.37 -5.56 7.76
C THR A 185 16.88 -5.33 7.98
N GLU A 186 16.14 -5.07 6.91
CA GLU A 186 14.69 -4.96 6.88
C GLU A 186 14.00 -6.22 7.41
N ALA A 187 14.33 -7.38 6.86
CA ALA A 187 13.72 -8.64 7.25
C ALA A 187 13.96 -8.98 8.73
N GLN A 188 15.14 -8.61 9.27
CA GLN A 188 15.45 -8.79 10.68
C GLN A 188 14.55 -7.94 11.58
N LEU A 189 14.33 -6.66 11.25
CA LEU A 189 13.43 -5.79 12.00
C LEU A 189 12.00 -6.34 11.94
N THR A 190 11.51 -6.66 10.74
CA THR A 190 10.16 -7.22 10.54
C THR A 190 9.93 -8.47 11.38
N LYS A 191 10.92 -9.36 11.48
CA LYS A 191 10.85 -10.55 12.34
C LYS A 191 10.78 -10.20 13.83
N ALA A 192 11.52 -9.18 14.27
CA ALA A 192 11.45 -8.71 15.66
C ALA A 192 10.06 -8.11 15.97
N LEU A 193 9.50 -7.32 15.05
CA LEU A 193 8.17 -6.74 15.16
C LEU A 193 7.07 -7.81 15.21
N TYR A 194 7.13 -8.84 14.36
CA TYR A 194 6.19 -9.96 14.44
C TYR A 194 6.27 -10.68 15.79
N LYS A 195 7.49 -10.92 16.29
CA LYS A 195 7.66 -11.55 17.61
C LYS A 195 7.07 -10.68 18.73
N TYR A 196 7.25 -9.37 18.66
CA TYR A 196 6.69 -8.43 19.61
C TYR A 196 5.15 -8.45 19.59
N ALA A 197 4.56 -8.31 18.39
CA ALA A 197 3.12 -8.39 18.20
C ALA A 197 2.52 -9.71 18.71
N ALA A 198 3.10 -10.83 18.31
CA ALA A 198 2.72 -12.17 18.73
C ALA A 198 2.71 -12.36 20.25
N ASN A 199 3.70 -11.80 20.94
CA ASN A 199 3.79 -11.89 22.39
C ASN A 199 2.69 -11.05 23.07
N ASN A 200 2.43 -9.85 22.57
CA ASN A 200 1.45 -8.92 23.15
C ASN A 200 0.01 -9.40 22.96
N THR A 201 -0.26 -10.10 21.85
CA THR A 201 -1.62 -10.58 21.51
C THR A 201 -1.85 -12.05 21.86
N GLY A 202 -0.88 -12.71 22.51
CA GLY A 202 -1.01 -14.09 22.98
C GLY A 202 -0.80 -15.18 21.90
N GLN A 203 -0.38 -14.82 20.70
CA GLN A 203 -0.06 -15.74 19.59
C GLN A 203 1.39 -16.24 19.65
N LYS A 204 1.78 -16.84 20.79
CA LYS A 204 3.16 -17.32 21.03
C LYS A 204 3.62 -18.29 19.93
N ASN A 205 4.90 -18.22 19.58
CA ASN A 205 5.55 -19.01 18.52
C ASN A 205 5.05 -18.73 17.09
N PHE A 206 4.46 -17.55 16.86
CA PHE A 206 4.11 -17.11 15.50
C PHE A 206 5.31 -17.23 14.54
N THR A 207 5.05 -17.80 13.37
CA THR A 207 5.98 -17.83 12.25
C THR A 207 5.25 -17.31 11.02
N ARG A 208 5.86 -16.36 10.31
CA ARG A 208 5.27 -15.80 9.09
C ARG A 208 5.28 -16.87 7.98
N GLN A 209 4.10 -17.26 7.51
CA GLN A 209 3.91 -18.27 6.47
C GLN A 209 2.70 -17.88 5.61
N HIS A 210 2.91 -17.68 4.31
CA HIS A 210 1.85 -17.22 3.41
C HIS A 210 0.69 -18.21 3.24
N GLN A 211 0.98 -19.51 3.35
CA GLN A 211 0.00 -20.60 3.18
C GLN A 211 -0.56 -21.10 4.51
N ALA A 212 -0.19 -20.48 5.64
CA ALA A 212 -0.73 -20.89 6.93
C ALA A 212 -2.19 -20.47 7.07
N MET A 213 -2.96 -21.33 7.74
CA MET A 213 -4.40 -21.16 7.94
C MET A 213 -4.74 -20.37 9.22
N ASP A 214 -3.74 -19.94 10.00
CA ASP A 214 -3.98 -19.13 11.19
C ASP A 214 -4.41 -17.69 10.82
N LYS A 215 -5.27 -17.10 11.65
CA LYS A 215 -5.86 -15.78 11.38
C LYS A 215 -4.82 -14.67 11.27
N ALA A 216 -3.72 -14.71 12.04
CA ALA A 216 -2.70 -13.67 12.00
C ALA A 216 -1.98 -13.67 10.64
N ASN A 217 -1.60 -14.85 10.12
CA ASN A 217 -1.02 -14.95 8.78
C ASN A 217 -2.01 -14.55 7.68
N ALA A 218 -3.28 -14.93 7.79
CA ALA A 218 -4.33 -14.56 6.84
C ALA A 218 -4.56 -13.03 6.83
N PHE A 219 -4.66 -12.39 7.99
CA PHE A 219 -4.82 -10.94 8.10
C PHE A 219 -3.59 -10.16 7.64
N LEU A 220 -2.38 -10.65 7.93
CA LEU A 220 -1.16 -10.06 7.36
C LEU A 220 -1.14 -10.13 5.84
N ASN A 221 -1.57 -11.25 5.24
CA ASN A 221 -1.72 -11.34 3.79
C ASN A 221 -2.74 -10.29 3.31
N HIS A 222 -3.97 -10.32 3.82
CA HIS A 222 -5.04 -9.44 3.40
C HIS A 222 -4.67 -7.95 3.54
N GLY A 223 -4.15 -7.54 4.69
CA GLY A 223 -3.75 -6.17 4.94
C GLY A 223 -2.60 -5.70 4.05
N ASN A 224 -1.70 -6.60 3.66
CA ASN A 224 -0.66 -6.28 2.68
C ASN A 224 -1.25 -5.95 1.31
N TYR A 225 -2.27 -6.67 0.84
CA TYR A 225 -2.97 -6.34 -0.42
C TYR A 225 -3.59 -4.95 -0.38
N LEU A 226 -4.16 -4.55 0.76
CA LEU A 226 -4.68 -3.20 0.98
C LEU A 226 -3.55 -2.15 0.91
N ALA A 227 -2.41 -2.41 1.55
CA ALA A 227 -1.24 -1.52 1.48
C ALA A 227 -0.66 -1.42 0.05
N TYR A 228 -0.62 -2.53 -0.69
CA TYR A 228 -0.22 -2.55 -2.10
C TYR A 228 -1.15 -1.71 -2.96
N GLY A 229 -2.45 -1.72 -2.68
CA GLY A 229 -3.42 -0.84 -3.34
C GLY A 229 -3.10 0.64 -3.16
N LEU A 230 -2.86 1.09 -1.93
CA LEU A 230 -2.49 2.48 -1.67
C LEU A 230 -1.17 2.87 -2.35
N ALA A 231 -0.16 2.00 -2.28
CA ALA A 231 1.13 2.22 -2.93
C ALA A 231 1.01 2.31 -4.46
N ALA A 232 0.28 1.38 -5.09
CA ALA A 232 0.02 1.39 -6.52
C ALA A 232 -0.71 2.66 -6.97
N SER A 233 -1.71 3.10 -6.19
CA SER A 233 -2.45 4.35 -6.45
C SER A 233 -1.56 5.58 -6.30
N CYS A 234 -0.72 5.64 -5.27
CA CYS A 234 0.24 6.72 -5.06
C CYS A 234 1.15 6.87 -6.29
N LEU A 235 1.78 5.77 -6.71
CA LEU A 235 2.70 5.75 -7.85
C LEU A 235 2.00 6.12 -9.16
N TRP A 236 0.78 5.61 -9.39
CA TRP A 236 0.01 5.95 -10.58
C TRP A 236 -0.36 7.45 -10.62
N VAL A 237 -0.85 8.01 -9.51
CA VAL A 237 -1.19 9.45 -9.44
C VAL A 237 0.04 10.33 -9.68
N LEU A 238 1.23 9.92 -9.22
CA LEU A 238 2.48 10.62 -9.46
C LEU A 238 3.11 10.34 -10.84
N GLY A 239 2.51 9.46 -11.65
CA GLY A 239 3.04 9.10 -12.97
C GLY A 239 4.33 8.27 -12.93
N ILE A 240 4.64 7.61 -11.81
CA ILE A 240 5.86 6.79 -11.65
C ILE A 240 5.53 5.32 -11.96
N PRO A 241 6.16 4.69 -12.96
CA PRO A 241 5.92 3.30 -13.28
C PRO A 241 6.37 2.36 -12.14
N HIS A 242 5.55 1.35 -11.86
CA HIS A 242 5.74 0.42 -10.74
C HIS A 242 7.03 -0.44 -10.84
N GLY A 243 7.68 -0.48 -12.00
CA GLY A 243 8.90 -1.26 -12.23
C GLY A 243 10.19 -0.63 -11.69
N PHE A 244 10.18 0.67 -11.35
CA PHE A 244 11.39 1.40 -10.97
C PHE A 244 11.66 1.36 -9.46
N ALA A 245 11.75 0.15 -8.92
CA ALA A 245 12.03 -0.10 -7.51
C ALA A 245 13.44 0.37 -7.11
N VAL A 246 13.58 0.76 -5.85
CA VAL A 246 14.86 1.21 -5.29
C VAL A 246 15.47 0.17 -4.36
N MET A 247 14.66 -0.75 -3.83
CA MET A 247 15.08 -1.76 -2.86
C MET A 247 14.70 -3.18 -3.28
N HIS A 248 13.41 -3.50 -3.42
CA HIS A 248 12.97 -4.82 -3.88
C HIS A 248 13.49 -5.10 -5.30
N GLY A 249 14.11 -6.27 -5.46
CA GLY A 249 15.03 -6.56 -6.57
C GLY A 249 14.50 -6.32 -7.98
N LYS A 250 15.43 -6.11 -8.91
CA LYS A 250 15.18 -5.76 -10.33
C LYS A 250 14.34 -6.78 -11.11
N THR A 251 14.17 -7.99 -10.59
CA THR A 251 13.48 -9.10 -11.27
C THR A 251 12.03 -9.28 -10.83
N ARG A 252 11.60 -8.66 -9.71
CA ARG A 252 10.20 -8.71 -9.28
C ARG A 252 9.41 -7.63 -10.05
N ARG A 253 8.46 -8.06 -10.90
CA ARG A 253 7.56 -7.13 -11.61
C ARG A 253 6.79 -6.28 -10.60
N GLY A 254 6.73 -4.97 -10.84
CA GLY A 254 6.03 -4.03 -9.97
C GLY A 254 6.69 -3.82 -8.61
N ALA A 255 7.99 -4.11 -8.46
CA ALA A 255 8.70 -4.09 -7.18
C ALA A 255 8.56 -2.76 -6.39
N LEU A 256 8.36 -1.62 -7.05
CA LEU A 256 8.24 -0.32 -6.39
C LEU A 256 6.95 -0.22 -5.55
N VAL A 257 5.91 -0.98 -5.90
CA VAL A 257 4.68 -1.05 -5.09
C VAL A 257 4.98 -1.62 -3.70
N PHE A 258 5.90 -2.59 -3.61
CA PHE A 258 6.31 -3.19 -2.34
C PHE A 258 7.17 -2.22 -1.54
N ASP A 259 8.15 -1.58 -2.19
CA ASP A 259 9.00 -0.56 -1.57
C ASP A 259 8.17 0.56 -0.91
N VAL A 260 7.12 1.02 -1.61
CA VAL A 260 6.24 2.07 -1.11
C VAL A 260 5.25 1.54 -0.07
N ALA A 261 4.71 0.33 -0.21
CA ALA A 261 3.81 -0.25 0.78
C ALA A 261 4.48 -0.54 2.13
N ASP A 262 5.77 -0.88 2.13
CA ASP A 262 6.54 -1.12 3.35
C ASP A 262 6.65 0.10 4.25
N LEU A 263 6.44 1.31 3.71
CA LEU A 263 6.36 2.55 4.49
C LEU A 263 5.28 2.50 5.59
N ILE A 264 4.21 1.73 5.39
CA ILE A 264 3.02 1.74 6.26
C ILE A 264 2.66 0.37 6.85
N LYS A 265 3.14 -0.74 6.26
CA LYS A 265 2.77 -2.12 6.65
C LYS A 265 3.05 -2.41 8.12
N ASP A 266 4.26 -2.12 8.60
CA ASP A 266 4.62 -2.41 9.99
C ASP A 266 3.92 -1.52 11.01
N ALA A 267 3.59 -0.30 10.60
CA ALA A 267 2.96 0.68 11.48
C ALA A 267 1.48 0.36 11.70
N ILE A 268 0.78 -0.12 10.65
CA ILE A 268 -0.68 -0.28 10.63
C ILE A 268 -1.08 -1.74 10.42
N VAL A 269 -0.66 -2.36 9.32
CA VAL A 269 -1.11 -3.71 8.96
C VAL A 269 -0.68 -4.74 10.00
N LEU A 270 0.59 -4.66 10.44
CA LEU A 270 1.16 -5.62 11.38
C LEU A 270 0.39 -5.61 12.71
N PRO A 271 0.24 -4.51 13.46
CA PRO A 271 -0.46 -4.53 14.75
C PRO A 271 -1.90 -5.03 14.63
N TRP A 272 -2.67 -4.47 13.71
CA TRP A 272 -4.08 -4.80 13.56
C TRP A 272 -4.30 -6.24 13.09
N SER A 273 -3.35 -6.85 12.36
CA SER A 273 -3.45 -8.27 12.01
C SER A 273 -3.42 -9.18 13.24
N PHE A 274 -2.59 -8.85 14.23
CA PHE A 274 -2.48 -9.63 15.47
C PHE A 274 -3.62 -9.31 16.45
N ILE A 275 -4.03 -8.04 16.54
CA ILE A 275 -5.14 -7.60 17.40
C ILE A 275 -6.46 -8.23 16.92
N CYS A 276 -6.81 -8.06 15.64
CA CYS A 276 -8.04 -8.64 15.10
C CYS A 276 -8.01 -10.17 15.13
N ALA A 277 -6.83 -10.80 14.99
CA ALA A 277 -6.71 -12.25 15.18
C ALA A 277 -6.99 -12.67 16.63
N LYS A 278 -6.50 -11.91 17.63
CA LYS A 278 -6.79 -12.11 19.07
C LYS A 278 -8.29 -12.03 19.35
N GLU A 279 -8.95 -11.04 18.76
CA GLU A 279 -10.38 -10.76 18.94
C GLU A 279 -11.28 -11.72 18.17
N GLY A 280 -10.70 -12.54 17.29
CA GLY A 280 -11.46 -13.47 16.47
C GLY A 280 -12.30 -12.78 15.40
N ALA A 281 -11.92 -11.58 14.96
CA ALA A 281 -12.61 -10.82 13.92
C ALA A 281 -12.82 -11.63 12.62
N SER A 282 -13.81 -11.22 11.85
CA SER A 282 -13.99 -11.62 10.46
C SER A 282 -13.04 -10.83 9.54
N GLU A 283 -12.84 -11.33 8.32
CA GLU A 283 -12.04 -10.64 7.31
C GLU A 283 -12.62 -9.28 6.89
N GLN A 284 -13.95 -9.16 6.94
CA GLN A 284 -14.63 -7.89 6.66
C GLN A 284 -14.36 -6.85 7.76
N GLU A 285 -14.46 -7.24 9.04
CA GLU A 285 -14.16 -6.36 10.18
C GLU A 285 -12.69 -5.95 10.17
N PHE A 286 -11.76 -6.90 9.94
CA PHE A 286 -10.34 -6.61 9.80
C PHE A 286 -10.08 -5.60 8.67
N ARG A 287 -10.68 -5.80 7.49
CA ARG A 287 -10.55 -4.86 6.38
C ARG A 287 -11.05 -3.46 6.77
N GLN A 288 -12.22 -3.36 7.38
CA GLN A 288 -12.76 -2.08 7.84
C GLN A 288 -11.82 -1.40 8.84
N GLN A 289 -11.25 -2.15 9.78
CA GLN A 289 -10.27 -1.65 10.74
C GLN A 289 -9.01 -1.10 10.06
N ILE A 290 -8.46 -1.81 9.07
CA ILE A 290 -7.29 -1.35 8.31
C ILE A 290 -7.60 -0.08 7.51
N LEU A 291 -8.76 -0.04 6.83
CA LEU A 291 -9.15 1.15 6.05
C LEU A 291 -9.32 2.37 6.94
N GLN A 292 -9.98 2.22 8.09
CA GLN A 292 -10.15 3.29 9.05
C GLN A 292 -8.79 3.76 9.58
N SER A 293 -7.92 2.83 9.95
CA SER A 293 -6.56 3.15 10.41
C SER A 293 -5.72 3.86 9.33
N PHE A 294 -5.85 3.52 8.05
CA PHE A 294 -5.20 4.25 6.97
C PHE A 294 -5.70 5.70 6.84
N ILE A 295 -6.99 5.94 7.03
CA ILE A 295 -7.59 7.27 6.99
C ILE A 295 -7.10 8.10 8.18
N ASP A 296 -7.22 7.57 9.39
CA ASP A 296 -6.90 8.26 10.65
C ASP A 296 -5.42 8.63 10.74
N ASN A 297 -4.55 7.81 10.15
CA ASN A 297 -3.10 8.04 10.12
C ASN A 297 -2.62 8.73 8.84
N HIS A 298 -3.53 9.18 7.97
CA HIS A 298 -3.22 9.85 6.70
C HIS A 298 -2.21 9.09 5.83
N ALA A 299 -2.36 7.76 5.76
CA ALA A 299 -1.38 6.87 5.13
C ALA A 299 -1.09 7.26 3.68
N LEU A 300 -2.12 7.53 2.88
CA LEU A 300 -1.94 7.86 1.46
C LEU A 300 -1.29 9.24 1.26
N ASP A 301 -1.61 10.24 2.09
CA ASP A 301 -0.92 11.54 2.07
C ASP A 301 0.58 11.35 2.39
N PHE A 302 0.90 10.55 3.40
CA PHE A 302 2.27 10.24 3.77
C PHE A 302 3.05 9.52 2.65
N LEU A 303 2.42 8.57 1.95
CA LEU A 303 3.01 7.92 0.78
C LEU A 303 3.32 8.94 -0.32
N PHE A 304 2.37 9.83 -0.62
CA PHE A 304 2.57 10.90 -1.61
C PHE A 304 3.76 11.78 -1.24
N ASP A 305 3.78 12.31 -0.02
CA ASP A 305 4.82 13.26 0.41
C ASP A 305 6.21 12.61 0.40
N THR A 306 6.30 11.35 0.84
CA THR A 306 7.56 10.59 0.82
C THR A 306 8.07 10.38 -0.61
N VAL A 307 7.21 9.90 -1.51
CA VAL A 307 7.61 9.62 -2.90
C VAL A 307 7.94 10.92 -3.65
N LYS A 308 7.16 11.99 -3.47
CA LYS A 308 7.46 13.33 -4.04
C LYS A 308 8.80 13.84 -3.55
N THR A 309 9.07 13.71 -2.25
CA THR A 309 10.32 14.14 -1.64
C THR A 309 11.52 13.44 -2.29
N ILE A 310 11.47 12.11 -2.42
CA ILE A 310 12.54 11.34 -3.08
C ILE A 310 12.69 11.73 -4.56
N ALA A 311 11.58 11.89 -5.28
CA ALA A 311 11.60 12.25 -6.70
C ALA A 311 12.25 13.62 -6.93
N LEU A 312 11.98 14.60 -6.07
CA LEU A 312 12.40 15.99 -6.24
C LEU A 312 13.72 16.36 -5.56
N GLN A 313 14.20 15.54 -4.60
CA GLN A 313 15.41 15.82 -3.81
C GLN A 313 16.72 15.84 -4.62
N THR A 314 16.73 15.39 -5.88
CA THR A 314 17.96 15.26 -6.67
C THR A 314 18.33 16.50 -7.50
N GLY A 315 17.72 17.66 -7.22
CA GLY A 315 17.98 18.92 -7.92
C GLY A 315 18.82 19.97 -7.18
N SER A 316 19.14 19.80 -5.89
CA SER A 316 19.75 20.87 -5.07
C SER A 316 21.27 20.72 -4.87
N GLU A 317 22.01 20.45 -5.94
CA GLU A 317 23.48 20.62 -5.98
C GLU A 317 23.96 21.36 -7.26
N GLN A 318 23.07 22.11 -7.92
CA GLN A 318 23.49 23.17 -8.83
C GLN A 318 22.94 24.49 -8.33
N GLN A 319 23.84 25.29 -7.76
CA GLN A 319 23.67 26.73 -7.74
C GLN A 319 23.32 27.15 -9.17
N ILE A 320 22.06 27.50 -9.40
CA ILE A 320 21.67 28.29 -10.56
C ILE A 320 22.33 29.65 -10.32
N GLN A 321 23.54 29.81 -10.84
CA GLN A 321 24.08 31.14 -11.08
C GLN A 321 23.10 31.80 -12.05
N GLU A 322 22.41 32.83 -11.57
CA GLU A 322 21.66 33.75 -12.41
C GLU A 322 22.56 34.17 -13.58
N PRO A 323 22.10 34.04 -14.84
CA PRO A 323 22.80 34.68 -15.93
C PRO A 323 22.65 36.19 -15.74
N LYS A 324 23.74 36.83 -15.30
CA LYS A 324 23.93 38.26 -15.54
C LYS A 324 24.09 38.46 -17.05
N LEU A 325 23.01 38.87 -17.70
CA LEU A 325 22.89 40.09 -18.54
C LEU A 325 21.55 40.09 -19.27
#